data_AF-A0A958KHG7-F1
#
_entry.id   AF-A0A958KHG7-F1
#
_cell.length_a   1.000
_cell.length_b   1.000
_cell.length_c   1.000
_cell.angle_alpha   90.00
_cell.angle_beta   90.00
_cell.angle_gamma   90.00
#
_symmetry.space_group_name_H-M   'P 1'
#
loop_
_entity.id
_entity.type
_entity.pdbx_description
1 polymer ?
#
loop_
_entity_poly.entity_id
_entity_poly.type
_entity_poly.pdbx_seq_one_letter_code
_entity_poly.pdbx_strand_id
1 'polypeptide(L)'
;MQVLTSFLPFIFWLALLGYGEGTLATPGLMNVCDPHELSTKNCHIQMGTYQLHVREKKIHINNGTWRAVENMPDLGEKVEWAGVQLRKMGQRSFVEVQAWDTPSNEASISSLHWMVFELQGVKWLQKLDKIVQKRRKLQDGQYSYDKKSDFGLRPHSKANQIHWYMSDEKGKF
;
A
#
# COMPACT_ATOMS: atom_id res chain seq x y z
N MET A 1 31.14 73.17 -11.19
CA MET A 1 29.81 72.63 -11.59
C MET A 1 30.02 71.69 -12.75
N GLN A 2 30.03 70.38 -12.50
CA GLN A 2 30.12 69.33 -13.52
C GLN A 2 28.88 68.44 -13.35
N VAL A 3 28.18 68.25 -14.45
CA VAL A 3 26.91 67.51 -14.55
C VAL A 3 27.23 66.04 -14.74
N LEU A 4 26.83 65.20 -13.78
CA LEU A 4 26.88 63.74 -13.90
C LEU A 4 25.58 63.26 -14.53
N THR A 5 25.62 62.94 -15.82
CA THR A 5 24.57 62.20 -16.53
C THR A 5 24.70 60.70 -16.21
N SER A 6 23.82 60.21 -15.35
CA SER A 6 23.65 58.78 -15.07
C SER A 6 22.57 58.20 -15.95
N PHE A 7 22.95 57.70 -17.12
CA PHE A 7 22.14 56.79 -17.93
C PHE A 7 22.69 55.38 -17.72
N LEU A 8 21.95 54.51 -17.03
CA LEU A 8 22.05 53.07 -17.26
C LEU A 8 20.65 52.45 -17.30
N PRO A 9 20.44 51.45 -18.17
CA PRO A 9 19.18 51.23 -18.83
C PRO A 9 18.49 49.93 -18.38
N PHE A 10 17.23 49.81 -18.81
CA PHE A 10 16.62 48.55 -19.25
C PHE A 10 16.50 47.39 -18.24
N ILE A 11 15.31 47.33 -17.63
CA ILE A 11 14.34 46.25 -17.86
C ILE A 11 15.00 44.87 -18.12
N PHE A 12 15.30 44.14 -17.04
CA PHE A 12 15.46 42.69 -17.07
C PHE A 12 14.15 42.05 -16.60
N TRP A 13 13.11 42.19 -17.43
CA TRP A 13 11.92 41.35 -17.38
C TRP A 13 12.13 40.16 -18.31
N LEU A 14 11.56 39.00 -17.94
CA LEU A 14 11.50 37.74 -18.68
C LEU A 14 12.75 36.86 -18.68
N ALA A 15 12.75 35.85 -17.79
CA ALA A 15 12.59 34.45 -18.20
C ALA A 15 12.94 33.50 -17.03
N LEU A 16 12.23 33.63 -15.90
CA LEU A 16 11.99 32.45 -15.06
C LEU A 16 10.87 31.65 -15.75
N LEU A 17 11.21 31.11 -16.93
CA LEU A 17 10.50 29.97 -17.48
C LEU A 17 10.65 28.88 -16.44
N GLY A 18 9.57 28.71 -15.67
CA GLY A 18 9.38 27.58 -14.81
C GLY A 18 9.57 26.33 -15.65
N TYR A 19 10.76 25.76 -15.58
CA TYR A 19 10.94 24.33 -15.70
C TYR A 19 10.14 23.74 -14.54
N GLY A 20 8.83 23.61 -14.76
CA GLY A 20 8.02 22.66 -14.04
C GLY A 20 8.62 21.32 -14.39
N GLU A 21 9.57 20.88 -13.57
CA GLU A 21 10.07 19.52 -13.56
C GLU A 21 8.84 18.63 -13.41
N GLY A 22 8.37 18.14 -14.56
CA GLY A 22 7.44 17.03 -14.63
C GLY A 22 8.16 15.87 -14.01
N THR A 23 8.07 15.78 -12.68
CA THR A 23 8.54 14.66 -11.88
C THR A 23 7.75 13.47 -12.38
N LEU A 24 8.32 12.77 -13.36
CA LEU A 24 7.87 11.45 -13.78
C LEU A 24 7.73 10.66 -12.48
N ALA A 25 6.48 10.32 -12.15
CA ALA A 25 6.16 9.61 -10.92
C ALA A 25 7.00 8.33 -10.92
N THR A 26 8.08 8.33 -10.13
CA THR A 26 8.97 7.19 -10.01
C THR A 26 8.13 6.02 -9.52
N PRO A 27 8.21 4.84 -10.17
CA PRO A 27 7.50 3.65 -9.71
C PRO A 27 7.78 3.48 -8.22
N GLY A 28 6.73 3.46 -7.40
CA GLY A 28 6.89 3.42 -5.95
C GLY A 28 7.71 2.19 -5.54
N LEU A 29 8.69 2.39 -4.65
CA LEU A 29 9.44 1.28 -4.05
C LEU A 29 8.44 0.32 -3.39
N MET A 30 8.53 -0.96 -3.77
CA MET A 30 7.65 -2.03 -3.31
C MET A 30 8.52 -3.18 -2.80
N ASN A 31 8.33 -3.54 -1.54
CA ASN A 31 8.95 -4.71 -0.93
C ASN A 31 7.86 -5.73 -0.60
N VAL A 32 8.05 -6.97 -1.04
CA VAL A 32 7.07 -8.06 -0.95
C VAL A 32 7.67 -9.17 -0.09
N CYS A 33 6.86 -9.80 0.75
CA CYS A 33 7.28 -10.92 1.57
C CYS A 33 7.63 -12.16 0.74
N ASP A 34 8.61 -12.91 1.21
CA ASP A 34 8.99 -14.17 0.58
C ASP A 34 7.93 -15.27 0.80
N PRO A 35 7.77 -16.21 -0.14
CA PRO A 35 6.80 -17.30 0.00
C PRO A 35 6.97 -18.14 1.27
N HIS A 36 8.20 -18.31 1.75
CA HIS A 36 8.47 -19.03 3.01
C HIS A 36 7.97 -18.26 4.24
N GLU A 37 8.09 -16.94 4.23
CA GLU A 37 7.58 -16.10 5.31
C GLU A 37 6.05 -16.04 5.31
N LEU A 38 5.44 -16.06 4.12
CA LEU A 38 3.98 -16.13 3.98
C LEU A 38 3.43 -17.45 4.54
N SER A 39 4.07 -18.58 4.25
CA SER A 39 3.61 -19.89 4.73
C SER A 39 3.76 -20.06 6.25
N THR A 40 4.80 -19.46 6.84
CA THR A 40 5.03 -19.43 8.29
C THR A 40 4.29 -18.29 9.00
N LYS A 41 3.58 -17.43 8.26
CA LYS A 41 2.86 -16.25 8.75
C LYS A 41 3.75 -15.33 9.60
N ASN A 42 4.99 -15.17 9.16
CA ASN A 42 6.03 -14.47 9.90
C ASN A 42 6.87 -13.65 8.92
N CYS A 43 6.29 -12.56 8.41
CA CYS A 43 6.93 -11.75 7.39
C CYS A 43 7.72 -10.56 7.96
N HIS A 44 8.93 -10.37 7.44
CA HIS A 44 9.81 -9.26 7.74
C HIS A 44 10.04 -8.39 6.50
N ILE A 45 9.55 -7.16 6.51
CA ILE A 45 9.78 -6.20 5.42
C ILE A 45 10.57 -5.00 5.94
N GLN A 46 11.62 -4.60 5.25
CA GLN A 46 12.36 -3.38 5.55
C GLN A 46 12.20 -2.36 4.42
N MET A 47 11.96 -1.09 4.76
CA MET A 47 11.95 0.01 3.80
C MET A 47 12.51 1.28 4.46
N GLY A 48 13.74 1.65 4.08
CA GLY A 48 14.46 2.73 4.75
C GLY A 48 14.66 2.42 6.23
N THR A 49 14.16 3.29 7.10
CA THR A 49 14.23 3.15 8.56
C THR A 49 13.10 2.33 9.17
N TYR A 50 12.08 1.99 8.38
CA TYR A 50 10.98 1.15 8.84
C TYR A 50 11.35 -0.32 8.70
N GLN A 51 11.22 -1.07 9.80
CA GLN A 51 11.14 -2.52 9.76
C GLN A 51 9.73 -2.93 10.19
N LEU A 52 9.12 -3.76 9.37
CA LEU A 52 7.78 -4.27 9.53
C LEU A 52 7.88 -5.75 9.87
N HIS A 53 7.22 -6.17 10.95
CA HIS A 53 7.06 -7.58 11.30
C HIS A 53 5.58 -7.92 11.36
N VAL A 54 5.09 -8.54 10.29
CA VAL A 54 3.71 -9.01 10.18
C VAL A 54 3.66 -10.45 10.70
N ARG A 55 2.79 -10.70 11.67
CA ARG A 55 2.45 -12.04 12.19
C ARG A 55 0.97 -12.32 12.03
N GLU A 56 0.57 -13.59 12.14
CA GLU A 56 -0.81 -14.07 11.91
C GLU A 56 -1.93 -13.14 12.40
N LYS A 57 -1.82 -12.60 13.62
CA LYS A 57 -2.85 -11.72 14.20
C LYS A 57 -2.37 -10.30 14.52
N LYS A 58 -1.10 -9.99 14.24
CA LYS A 58 -0.46 -8.77 14.76
C LYS A 58 0.50 -8.19 13.77
N ILE A 59 0.50 -6.87 13.68
CA ILE A 59 1.47 -6.14 12.90
C ILE A 59 2.34 -5.29 13.83
N HIS A 60 3.65 -5.47 13.74
CA HIS A 60 4.64 -4.71 14.52
C HIS A 60 5.47 -3.83 13.59
N ILE A 61 5.78 -2.64 14.06
CA ILE A 61 6.69 -1.72 13.38
C ILE A 61 7.87 -1.39 14.29
N ASN A 62 9.03 -1.27 13.69
CA ASN A 62 10.22 -0.74 14.32
C ASN A 62 10.73 0.44 13.49
N ASN A 63 10.76 1.62 14.12
CA ASN A 63 11.37 2.84 13.59
C ASN A 63 12.46 3.36 14.55
N GLY A 64 13.14 2.44 15.25
CA GLY A 64 14.05 2.70 16.36
C GLY A 64 13.54 2.13 17.69
N THR A 65 12.24 1.79 17.79
CA THR A 65 11.67 1.05 18.92
C THR A 65 10.54 0.15 18.42
N TRP A 66 10.52 -1.11 18.85
CA TRP A 66 9.45 -2.05 18.52
C TRP A 66 8.13 -1.64 19.19
N ARG A 67 7.06 -1.51 18.39
CA ARG A 67 5.70 -1.25 18.87
C ARG A 67 4.75 -2.24 18.20
N ALA A 68 3.93 -2.92 18.99
CA ALA A 68 2.75 -3.62 18.49
C ALA A 68 1.70 -2.56 18.18
N VAL A 69 1.14 -2.56 16.97
CA VAL A 69 0.32 -1.41 16.55
C VAL A 69 -1.11 -1.75 16.25
N GLU A 70 -1.40 -2.90 15.65
CA GLU A 70 -2.75 -3.24 15.24
C GLU A 70 -2.96 -4.76 15.28
N ASN A 71 -4.15 -5.17 15.69
CA ASN A 71 -4.60 -6.55 15.48
C ASN A 71 -5.10 -6.65 14.04
N MET A 72 -4.76 -7.72 13.33
CA MET A 72 -5.45 -7.99 12.07
C MET A 72 -6.95 -8.18 12.35
N PRO A 73 -7.84 -7.85 11.40
CA PRO A 73 -9.24 -8.23 11.49
C PRO A 73 -9.36 -9.70 11.87
N ASP A 74 -10.41 -10.06 12.60
CA ASP A 74 -10.71 -11.45 12.90
C ASP A 74 -11.10 -12.15 11.60
N LEU A 75 -10.09 -12.67 10.91
CA LEU A 75 -10.19 -13.68 9.89
C LEU A 75 -10.42 -15.01 10.62
N GLY A 76 -11.25 -15.88 10.06
CA GLY A 76 -11.67 -17.15 10.65
C GLY A 76 -10.54 -18.10 11.08
N GLU A 77 -10.89 -19.29 11.52
CA GLU A 77 -9.95 -20.23 12.17
C GLU A 77 -8.76 -20.64 11.28
N LYS A 78 -8.93 -20.59 9.96
CA LYS A 78 -7.91 -20.99 8.98
C LYS A 78 -7.62 -19.85 8.01
N VAL A 79 -6.59 -19.10 8.33
CA VAL A 79 -6.05 -18.04 7.47
C VAL A 79 -4.84 -18.57 6.69
N GLU A 80 -4.77 -18.29 5.40
CA GLU A 80 -3.59 -18.52 4.55
C GLU A 80 -3.17 -17.19 3.91
N TRP A 81 -1.91 -16.79 4.07
CA TRP A 81 -1.45 -15.54 3.48
C TRP A 81 -1.12 -15.70 2.00
N ALA A 82 -1.74 -14.89 1.17
CA ALA A 82 -1.48 -14.82 -0.27
C ALA A 82 -0.39 -13.80 -0.61
N GLY A 83 -0.25 -12.74 0.20
CA GLY A 83 0.76 -11.73 -0.05
C GLY A 83 0.75 -10.64 1.02
N VAL A 84 1.92 -10.10 1.30
CA VAL A 84 2.07 -8.94 2.17
C VAL A 84 3.13 -8.05 1.53
N GLN A 85 2.82 -6.76 1.37
CA GLN A 85 3.69 -5.82 0.68
C GLN A 85 3.68 -4.45 1.35
N LEU A 86 4.84 -3.81 1.38
CA LEU A 86 5.02 -2.42 1.81
C LEU A 86 5.33 -1.57 0.58
N ARG A 87 4.50 -0.55 0.34
CA ARG A 87 4.59 0.34 -0.82
C ARG A 87 4.69 1.79 -0.38
N LYS A 88 5.64 2.54 -0.95
CA LYS A 88 5.74 3.99 -0.79
C LYS A 88 5.10 4.70 -1.99
N MET A 89 4.18 5.63 -1.73
CA MET A 89 3.52 6.45 -2.76
C MET A 89 3.61 7.93 -2.36
N GLY A 90 4.60 8.62 -2.93
CA GLY A 90 4.97 9.97 -2.50
C GLY A 90 5.53 9.96 -1.06
N GLN A 91 4.91 10.73 -0.18
CA GLN A 91 5.29 10.79 1.25
C GLN A 91 4.50 9.80 2.13
N ARG A 92 3.53 9.08 1.55
CA ARG A 92 2.69 8.11 2.26
C ARG A 92 3.25 6.70 2.07
N SER A 93 3.12 5.87 3.10
CA SER A 93 3.50 4.46 3.06
C SER A 93 2.30 3.59 3.38
N PHE A 94 2.13 2.52 2.63
CA PHE A 94 0.99 1.62 2.74
C PHE A 94 1.46 0.19 2.87
N VAL A 95 0.78 -0.56 3.72
CA VAL A 95 0.95 -2.00 3.84
C VAL A 95 -0.31 -2.65 3.34
N GLU A 96 -0.15 -3.52 2.35
CA GLU A 96 -1.24 -4.29 1.78
C GLU A 96 -1.06 -5.75 2.22
N VAL A 97 -2.10 -6.31 2.81
CA VAL A 97 -2.15 -7.70 3.27
C VAL A 97 -3.25 -8.41 2.48
N GLN A 98 -2.90 -9.55 1.92
CA GLN A 98 -3.79 -10.43 1.18
C GLN A 98 -3.84 -11.77 1.91
N ALA A 99 -5.03 -12.15 2.38
CA ALA A 99 -5.21 -13.36 3.17
C ALA A 99 -6.47 -14.10 2.75
N TRP A 100 -6.34 -15.39 2.46
CA TRP A 100 -7.45 -16.31 2.30
C TRP A 100 -8.01 -16.67 3.67
N ASP A 101 -9.28 -16.37 3.89
CA ASP A 101 -10.04 -16.77 5.05
C ASP A 101 -10.97 -17.95 4.70
N THR A 102 -11.11 -18.90 5.62
CA THR A 102 -12.10 -19.98 5.54
C THR A 102 -13.00 -19.91 6.78
N PRO A 103 -14.26 -19.47 6.63
CA PRO A 103 -15.17 -19.38 7.76
C PRO A 103 -15.55 -20.79 8.25
N SER A 104 -15.85 -20.90 9.54
CA SER A 104 -16.10 -22.19 10.20
C SER A 104 -17.34 -22.93 9.69
N ASN A 105 -18.32 -22.21 9.11
CA ASN A 105 -19.59 -22.73 8.63
C ASN A 105 -19.59 -23.14 7.15
N GLU A 106 -18.75 -22.52 6.31
CA GLU A 106 -18.65 -22.80 4.87
C GLU A 106 -17.24 -23.30 4.54
N ALA A 107 -16.85 -24.46 5.10
CA ALA A 107 -15.53 -25.05 4.86
C ALA A 107 -15.18 -25.28 3.37
N SER A 108 -16.16 -25.18 2.48
CA SER A 108 -15.99 -25.29 1.03
C SER A 108 -15.75 -23.96 0.31
N ILE A 109 -15.86 -22.79 0.95
CA ILE A 109 -15.63 -21.49 0.31
C ILE A 109 -14.61 -20.71 1.13
N SER A 110 -13.52 -20.28 0.48
CA SER A 110 -12.57 -19.32 1.06
C SER A 110 -12.68 -17.96 0.36
N SER A 111 -12.44 -16.89 1.11
CA SER A 111 -12.47 -15.50 0.61
C SER A 111 -11.09 -14.87 0.71
N LEU A 112 -10.62 -14.23 -0.37
CA LEU A 112 -9.38 -13.46 -0.35
C LEU A 112 -9.70 -12.05 0.13
N HIS A 113 -9.27 -11.74 1.35
CA HIS A 113 -9.31 -10.40 1.92
C HIS A 113 -8.10 -9.60 1.44
N TRP A 114 -8.35 -8.42 0.89
CA TRP A 114 -7.35 -7.39 0.61
C TRP A 114 -7.54 -6.25 1.61
N MET A 115 -6.59 -6.16 2.52
CA MET A 115 -6.56 -5.14 3.57
C MET A 115 -5.46 -4.13 3.25
N VAL A 116 -5.76 -2.85 3.44
CA VAL A 116 -4.80 -1.75 3.23
C VAL A 116 -4.70 -0.92 4.48
N PHE A 117 -3.48 -0.76 4.96
CA PHE A 117 -3.15 0.06 6.11
C PHE A 117 -2.22 1.19 5.68
N GLU A 118 -2.50 2.41 6.11
CA GLU A 118 -1.60 3.54 5.95
C GLU A 118 -0.71 3.69 7.19
N LEU A 119 0.59 3.86 6.96
CA LEU A 119 1.58 4.19 7.99
C LEU A 119 1.69 5.71 8.11
N GLN A 120 1.25 6.25 9.24
CA GLN A 120 1.39 7.66 9.59
C GLN A 120 2.30 7.80 10.82
N GLY A 121 3.60 7.88 10.56
CA GLY A 121 4.63 7.84 11.61
C GLY A 121 4.63 6.48 12.30
N VAL A 122 4.08 6.43 13.52
CA VAL A 122 3.93 5.19 14.32
C VAL A 122 2.51 4.64 14.32
N LYS A 123 1.55 5.35 13.72
CA LYS A 123 0.14 4.93 13.70
C LYS A 123 -0.15 4.13 12.44
N TRP A 124 -0.97 3.10 12.61
CA TRP A 124 -1.57 2.34 11.53
C TRP A 124 -3.01 2.79 11.39
N LEU A 125 -3.40 3.15 10.18
CA LEU A 125 -4.78 3.48 9.88
C LEU A 125 -5.27 2.47 8.86
N GLN A 126 -6.16 1.57 9.27
CA GLN A 126 -6.87 0.71 8.33
C GLN A 126 -7.70 1.61 7.40
N LYS A 127 -7.42 1.51 6.10
CA LYS A 127 -8.10 2.28 5.04
C LYS A 127 -9.09 1.44 4.27
N LEU A 128 -8.78 0.16 4.10
CA LEU A 128 -9.55 -0.76 3.27
C LEU A 128 -9.55 -2.15 3.89
N ASP A 129 -10.71 -2.80 3.79
CA ASP A 129 -10.87 -4.24 3.90
C ASP A 129 -11.93 -4.65 2.87
N LYS A 130 -11.53 -5.47 1.90
CA LYS A 130 -12.37 -5.89 0.78
C LYS A 130 -12.13 -7.36 0.47
N ILE A 131 -13.21 -8.07 0.15
CA ILE A 131 -13.12 -9.42 -0.41
C ILE A 131 -12.97 -9.30 -1.93
N VAL A 132 -11.79 -9.63 -2.46
CA VAL A 132 -11.46 -9.44 -3.88
C VAL A 132 -11.71 -10.69 -4.73
N GLN A 133 -11.71 -11.86 -4.11
CA GLN A 133 -11.89 -13.13 -4.80
C GLN A 133 -12.43 -14.19 -3.86
N LYS A 134 -13.17 -15.17 -4.40
CA LYS A 134 -13.55 -16.39 -3.66
C LYS A 134 -13.01 -17.61 -4.39
N ARG A 135 -12.72 -18.67 -3.63
CA ARG A 135 -12.39 -20.00 -4.16
C ARG A 135 -13.27 -21.04 -3.49
N ARG A 136 -13.79 -21.98 -4.26
CA ARG A 136 -14.59 -23.11 -3.77
C ARG A 136 -13.77 -24.40 -3.83
N LYS A 137 -13.69 -25.12 -2.71
CA LYS A 137 -13.14 -26.47 -2.65
C LYS A 137 -14.13 -27.46 -3.27
N LEU A 138 -13.67 -28.19 -4.27
CA LEU A 138 -14.39 -29.25 -4.96
C LEU A 138 -14.27 -30.57 -4.17
N GLN A 139 -15.15 -31.54 -4.48
CA GLN A 139 -15.19 -32.83 -3.78
C GLN A 139 -13.88 -33.65 -3.95
N ASP A 140 -13.14 -33.40 -5.02
CA ASP A 140 -11.83 -34.01 -5.31
C ASP A 140 -10.66 -33.33 -4.58
N GLY A 141 -10.92 -32.29 -3.79
CA GLY A 141 -9.91 -31.51 -3.08
C GLY A 141 -9.27 -30.40 -3.92
N GLN A 142 -9.61 -30.26 -5.19
CA GLN A 142 -9.17 -29.16 -6.04
C GLN A 142 -9.95 -27.88 -5.72
N TYR A 143 -9.42 -26.73 -6.11
CA TYR A 143 -10.09 -25.44 -5.94
C TYR A 143 -10.53 -24.87 -7.28
N SER A 144 -11.79 -24.45 -7.36
CA SER A 144 -12.31 -23.62 -8.44
C SER A 144 -12.35 -22.17 -7.98
N TYR A 145 -11.82 -21.26 -8.79
CA TYR A 145 -11.72 -19.85 -8.47
C TYR A 145 -12.80 -19.05 -9.18
N ASP A 146 -13.35 -18.05 -8.51
CA ASP A 146 -14.07 -16.98 -9.21
C ASP A 146 -13.10 -16.26 -10.16
N LYS A 147 -13.67 -15.58 -11.17
CA LYS A 147 -12.90 -14.76 -12.10
C LYS A 147 -11.95 -13.87 -11.31
N LYS A 148 -10.66 -13.90 -11.69
CA LYS A 148 -9.64 -13.07 -11.07
C LYS A 148 -10.05 -11.60 -11.19
N SER A 149 -10.23 -10.94 -10.04
CA SER A 149 -10.48 -9.52 -9.96
C SER A 149 -9.15 -8.78 -9.99
N ASP A 150 -9.04 -7.76 -10.83
CA ASP A 150 -7.91 -6.84 -10.76
C ASP A 150 -8.14 -5.85 -9.62
N PHE A 151 -7.14 -5.67 -8.77
CA PHE A 151 -7.21 -4.72 -7.66
C PHE A 151 -5.84 -4.08 -7.40
N GLY A 152 -5.84 -3.01 -6.62
CA GLY A 152 -4.61 -2.38 -6.16
C GLY A 152 -4.73 -0.89 -5.88
N LEU A 153 -3.60 -0.29 -5.55
CA LEU A 153 -3.46 1.14 -5.27
C LEU A 153 -2.76 1.88 -6.41
N ARG A 154 -3.23 3.08 -6.73
CA ARG A 154 -2.61 4.01 -7.69
C ARG A 154 -2.49 5.42 -7.10
N PRO A 155 -1.36 6.11 -7.28
CA PRO A 155 -1.26 7.52 -6.95
C PRO A 155 -2.19 8.32 -7.88
N HIS A 156 -2.89 9.30 -7.32
CA HIS A 156 -3.67 10.25 -8.12
C HIS A 156 -2.78 11.43 -8.56
N SER A 157 -3.12 12.07 -9.68
CA SER A 157 -2.37 13.24 -10.19
C SER A 157 -2.43 14.44 -9.27
N LYS A 158 -3.47 14.54 -8.41
CA LYS A 158 -3.53 15.53 -7.33
C LYS A 158 -2.66 15.07 -6.18
N ALA A 159 -1.79 15.98 -5.70
CA ALA A 159 -0.91 15.74 -4.58
C ALA A 159 -1.68 15.12 -3.39
N ASN A 160 -1.11 14.06 -2.82
CA ASN A 160 -1.56 13.40 -1.60
C ASN A 160 -2.81 12.50 -1.68
N GLN A 161 -3.45 12.31 -2.84
CA GLN A 161 -4.58 11.38 -2.97
C GLN A 161 -4.13 10.01 -3.49
N ILE A 162 -4.63 8.94 -2.86
CA ILE A 162 -4.39 7.56 -3.31
C ILE A 162 -5.73 6.95 -3.71
N HIS A 163 -5.79 6.42 -4.92
CA HIS A 163 -6.96 5.71 -5.42
C HIS A 163 -6.79 4.21 -5.21
N TRP A 164 -7.85 3.55 -4.77
CA TRP A 164 -7.97 2.10 -4.79
C TRP A 164 -8.96 1.67 -5.86
N TYR A 165 -8.75 0.50 -6.43
CA TYR A 165 -9.67 -0.12 -7.39
C TYR A 165 -9.77 -1.62 -7.11
N MET A 166 -10.93 -2.20 -7.42
CA MET A 166 -11.23 -3.62 -7.35
C MET A 166 -12.31 -3.92 -8.40
N SER A 167 -11.92 -4.46 -9.55
CA SER A 167 -12.80 -4.63 -10.71
C SER A 167 -13.54 -3.32 -11.04
N ASP A 168 -14.86 -3.27 -10.89
CA ASP A 168 -15.70 -2.11 -11.18
C ASP A 168 -15.83 -1.14 -9.98
N GLU A 169 -15.38 -1.54 -8.80
CA GLU A 169 -15.38 -0.70 -7.61
C GLU A 169 -14.10 0.15 -7.54
N LYS A 170 -14.24 1.40 -7.09
CA LYS A 170 -13.11 2.32 -6.88
C LYS A 170 -13.41 3.30 -5.77
N GLY A 171 -12.36 3.84 -5.16
CA GLY A 171 -12.46 4.91 -4.18
C GLY A 171 -11.13 5.59 -3.93
N LYS A 172 -11.07 6.41 -2.89
CA LYS A 172 -9.90 7.23 -2.57
C LYS A 172 -9.68 7.42 -1.06
N PHE A 173 -8.44 7.63 -0.67
CA PHE A 173 -7.98 8.00 0.68
C PHE A 173 -7.11 9.26 0.67
#